data_AF-A0A367L4X6-F1
#
_entry.id   AF-A0A367L4X6-F1
#
_cell.length_a   1.000
_cell.length_b   1.000
_cell.length_c   1.000
_cell.angle_alpha   90.00
_cell.angle_beta   90.00
_cell.angle_gamma   90.00
#
_symmetry.space_group_name_H-M   'P 1'
#
loop_
_entity.id
_entity.type
_entity.pdbx_description
1 polymer ?
#
loop_
_entity_poly.entity_id
_entity_poly.type
_entity_poly.pdbx_seq_one_letter_code
_entity_poly.pdbx_strand_id
1 'polypeptide(L)'
;MSKCLLRRRPPPWVAVGARHGSTKAYIALGSNVGHRIGEIENACREMDRRGIRVRRTSSLWETPPMYVTDQDRFINGACEVDTTLDPLGLLDELQQIERDMGRRKMVDKGPRNIDLDILLYGQDSVSSDRLTVPHAGIAEREFVLRPLAQLIPRKTLFTSQPGKLVEAYLNELRPLDEPLSSVTPLGLSSRCPSLTPLAPDRKTQIMAILNLTPDSFSDGGRHRAETLVGDVADMLSGGASIIDVGGQSTAPGRSPVSAEEEAARVLPAIELVRKMPEMRGAVISVDTYRASVAEQAVAAGADMINDVSAGRLDPAMLPTVARMGTTICLMHMRGTPQTMMRETEYGEGVVRTVASELVARVAAAEEAGIRRWRIVVDPGIGFAKTAGQNLELLRRLDELRRWPGLDGLPWLVGASRKAFVGKVTGEEAAGERSWGTAATVAAAVQGGADVVRVHDAREMAKVAVMSDAIWRGRSGSR
;
A
#
# COMPACT_ATOMS: atom_id res chain seq x y z
N MET A 1 0.31 -72.58 -18.51
CA MET A 1 -0.17 -72.18 -17.17
C MET A 1 0.65 -70.98 -16.70
N SER A 2 -0.05 -69.91 -16.37
CA SER A 2 0.40 -68.53 -16.16
C SER A 2 1.12 -68.29 -14.83
N LYS A 3 1.95 -67.23 -14.78
CA LYS A 3 2.14 -66.24 -13.69
C LYS A 3 3.12 -65.16 -14.19
N CYS A 4 2.66 -64.17 -14.95
CA CYS A 4 2.06 -62.89 -14.52
C CYS A 4 3.08 -61.91 -13.90
N LEU A 5 3.62 -61.02 -14.76
CA LEU A 5 4.35 -59.82 -14.38
C LEU A 5 3.40 -58.82 -13.69
N LEU A 6 3.72 -58.41 -12.47
CA LEU A 6 3.06 -57.32 -11.77
C LEU A 6 3.50 -55.97 -12.35
N ARG A 7 2.71 -55.43 -13.28
CA ARG A 7 2.68 -53.99 -13.59
C ARG A 7 2.05 -53.25 -12.41
N ARG A 8 2.80 -52.33 -11.78
CA ARG A 8 2.25 -51.38 -10.79
C ARG A 8 1.21 -50.49 -11.48
N ARG A 9 -0.03 -50.51 -10.99
CA ARG A 9 -1.10 -49.59 -11.39
C ARG A 9 -0.86 -48.21 -10.76
N PRO A 10 -1.02 -47.09 -11.49
CA PRO A 10 -1.15 -45.77 -10.86
C PRO A 10 -2.50 -45.69 -10.09
N PRO A 11 -2.61 -44.82 -9.07
CA PRO A 11 -3.85 -44.66 -8.30
C PRO A 11 -4.97 -44.07 -9.17
N PRO A 12 -6.24 -44.34 -8.88
CA PRO A 12 -7.36 -43.81 -9.66
C PRO A 12 -7.58 -42.33 -9.32
N TRP A 13 -7.34 -41.46 -10.29
CA TRP A 13 -7.75 -40.05 -10.25
C TRP A 13 -9.23 -39.98 -10.62
N VAL A 14 -10.05 -39.36 -9.77
CA VAL A 14 -11.50 -39.24 -9.96
C VAL A 14 -11.85 -37.93 -10.67
N ALA A 15 -12.69 -38.08 -11.69
CA ALA A 15 -13.40 -37.13 -12.55
C ALA A 15 -13.44 -35.64 -12.16
N VAL A 16 -13.00 -34.80 -13.10
CA VAL A 16 -13.34 -33.37 -13.19
C VAL A 16 -14.81 -33.27 -13.63
N GLY A 17 -15.71 -33.05 -12.69
CA GLY A 17 -17.09 -32.65 -12.99
C GLY A 17 -17.13 -31.15 -13.30
N ALA A 18 -17.71 -30.78 -14.45
CA ALA A 18 -17.93 -29.38 -14.82
C ALA A 18 -18.82 -28.68 -13.79
N ARG A 19 -18.21 -27.89 -12.89
CA ARG A 19 -18.94 -27.07 -11.92
C ARG A 19 -19.50 -25.84 -12.63
N HIS A 20 -20.82 -25.69 -12.62
CA HIS A 20 -21.53 -24.53 -13.19
C HIS A 20 -21.47 -23.28 -12.28
N GLY A 21 -20.30 -22.99 -11.69
CA GLY A 21 -20.11 -21.86 -10.79
C GLY A 21 -18.68 -21.37 -10.74
N SER A 22 -18.48 -20.08 -10.43
CA SER A 22 -17.16 -19.48 -10.26
C SER A 22 -16.36 -20.23 -9.18
N THR A 23 -15.12 -20.58 -9.49
CA THR A 23 -14.17 -21.23 -8.59
C THR A 23 -13.06 -20.25 -8.21
N LYS A 24 -12.69 -20.25 -6.93
CA LYS A 24 -11.57 -19.44 -6.42
C LYS A 24 -10.24 -20.08 -6.78
N ALA A 25 -9.32 -19.30 -7.32
CA ALA A 25 -7.92 -19.69 -7.49
C ALA A 25 -6.99 -18.63 -6.88
N TYR A 26 -5.75 -19.04 -6.61
CA TYR A 26 -4.70 -18.16 -6.10
C TYR A 26 -3.55 -18.19 -7.09
N ILE A 27 -3.18 -17.03 -7.62
CA ILE A 27 -2.17 -16.89 -8.67
C ILE A 27 -0.98 -16.14 -8.09
N ALA A 28 0.23 -16.67 -8.23
CA ALA A 28 1.46 -15.93 -7.97
C ALA A 28 1.74 -14.97 -9.11
N LEU A 29 2.25 -13.80 -8.77
CA LEU A 29 2.62 -12.72 -9.68
C LEU A 29 4.12 -12.49 -9.54
N GLY A 30 4.87 -12.48 -10.64
CA GLY A 30 6.31 -12.25 -10.62
C GLY A 30 6.80 -11.40 -11.78
N SER A 31 7.69 -10.44 -11.53
CA SER A 31 8.33 -9.64 -12.58
C SER A 31 9.73 -9.17 -12.15
N ASN A 32 10.71 -9.25 -13.05
CA ASN A 32 12.06 -8.72 -12.80
C ASN A 32 12.69 -7.95 -13.97
N VAL A 33 11.93 -7.64 -15.02
CA VAL A 33 12.43 -6.91 -16.19
C VAL A 33 11.56 -5.68 -16.45
N GLY A 34 12.19 -4.55 -16.78
CA GLY A 34 11.49 -3.32 -17.19
C GLY A 34 10.68 -2.68 -16.06
N HIS A 35 9.45 -2.23 -16.38
CA HIS A 35 8.56 -1.59 -15.41
C HIS A 35 7.80 -2.61 -14.55
N ARG A 36 8.54 -3.33 -13.70
CA ARG A 36 8.11 -4.53 -12.96
C ARG A 36 6.70 -4.46 -12.34
N ILE A 37 6.40 -3.37 -11.62
CA ILE A 37 5.09 -3.19 -10.98
C ILE A 37 3.99 -2.97 -12.02
N GLY A 38 4.25 -2.15 -13.05
CA GLY A 38 3.27 -1.92 -14.11
C GLY A 38 3.00 -3.16 -14.96
N GLU A 39 3.98 -4.04 -15.17
CA GLU A 39 3.76 -5.34 -15.79
C GLU A 39 2.77 -6.18 -14.97
N ILE A 40 2.96 -6.25 -13.64
CA ILE A 40 2.03 -6.95 -12.75
C ILE A 40 0.62 -6.33 -12.80
N GLU A 41 0.52 -4.99 -12.81
CA GLU A 41 -0.77 -4.31 -12.93
C GLU A 41 -1.46 -4.52 -14.28
N ASN A 42 -0.68 -4.61 -15.36
CA ASN A 42 -1.19 -4.95 -16.69
C ASN A 42 -1.69 -6.39 -16.73
N ALA A 43 -0.97 -7.33 -16.12
CA ALA A 43 -1.38 -8.73 -16.03
C ALA A 43 -2.70 -8.89 -15.26
N CYS A 44 -2.87 -8.18 -14.14
CA CYS A 44 -4.14 -8.16 -13.41
C CYS A 44 -5.30 -7.62 -14.26
N ARG A 45 -5.07 -6.53 -15.01
CA ARG A 45 -6.08 -5.96 -15.92
C ARG A 45 -6.43 -6.93 -17.05
N GLU A 46 -5.45 -7.66 -17.57
CA GLU A 46 -5.67 -8.63 -18.63
C GLU A 46 -6.42 -9.87 -18.13
N MET A 47 -6.14 -10.34 -16.90
CA MET A 47 -6.94 -11.36 -16.23
C MET A 47 -8.41 -10.92 -16.13
N ASP A 48 -8.66 -9.69 -15.64
CA ASP A 48 -10.02 -9.15 -15.52
C ASP A 48 -10.74 -9.10 -16.89
N ARG A 49 -10.05 -8.70 -17.98
CA ARG A 49 -10.61 -8.68 -19.34
C ARG A 49 -10.99 -10.06 -19.87
N ARG A 50 -10.29 -11.10 -19.44
CA ARG A 50 -10.52 -12.50 -19.86
C ARG A 50 -11.52 -13.23 -18.97
N GLY A 51 -12.18 -12.52 -18.04
CA GLY A 51 -13.14 -13.11 -17.11
C GLY A 51 -12.50 -13.84 -15.92
N ILE A 52 -11.19 -13.69 -15.70
CA ILE A 52 -10.48 -14.13 -14.50
C ILE A 52 -10.48 -12.96 -13.52
N ARG A 53 -11.55 -12.84 -12.74
CA ARG A 53 -11.81 -11.64 -11.93
C ARG A 53 -10.91 -11.59 -10.71
N VAL A 54 -10.04 -10.60 -10.62
CA VAL A 54 -9.12 -10.42 -9.50
C VAL A 54 -9.85 -9.75 -8.33
N ARG A 55 -10.10 -10.50 -7.25
CA ARG A 55 -10.89 -10.04 -6.10
C ARG A 55 -10.08 -9.23 -5.10
N ARG A 56 -8.87 -9.68 -4.77
CA ARG A 56 -7.94 -8.98 -3.87
C ARG A 56 -6.52 -9.46 -4.10
N THR A 57 -5.55 -8.68 -3.63
CA THR A 57 -4.12 -8.95 -3.82
C THR A 57 -3.38 -8.90 -2.49
N SER A 58 -2.27 -9.62 -2.41
CA SER A 58 -1.26 -9.38 -1.37
C SER A 58 -0.60 -8.02 -1.59
N SER A 59 0.30 -7.64 -0.68
CA SER A 59 1.32 -6.63 -0.99
C SER A 59 2.25 -7.16 -2.10
N LEU A 60 2.93 -6.26 -2.81
CA LEU A 60 4.08 -6.63 -3.62
C LEU A 60 5.31 -6.71 -2.72
N TRP A 61 6.22 -7.64 -3.00
CA TRP A 61 7.42 -7.92 -2.21
C TRP A 61 8.63 -7.92 -3.11
N GLU A 62 9.66 -7.15 -2.76
CA GLU A 62 10.92 -7.18 -3.49
C GLU A 62 11.88 -8.21 -2.89
N THR A 63 12.36 -9.14 -3.72
CA THR A 63 13.23 -10.24 -3.30
C THR A 63 14.51 -10.28 -4.14
N PRO A 64 15.65 -10.69 -3.58
CA PRO A 64 16.81 -11.06 -4.39
C PRO A 64 16.46 -12.24 -5.32
N PRO A 65 17.17 -12.42 -6.44
CA PRO A 65 17.00 -13.61 -7.29
C PRO A 65 17.40 -14.90 -6.57
N MET A 66 16.56 -15.95 -6.65
CA MET A 66 16.80 -17.23 -5.94
C MET A 66 17.70 -18.23 -6.70
N TYR A 67 17.68 -18.23 -8.04
CA TYR A 67 18.32 -19.28 -8.85
C TYR A 67 19.45 -18.77 -9.74
N VAL A 68 19.23 -17.68 -10.47
CA VAL A 68 20.25 -16.99 -11.26
C VAL A 68 20.52 -15.66 -10.57
N THR A 69 21.70 -15.47 -9.99
CA THR A 69 21.99 -14.31 -9.13
C THR A 69 22.46 -13.07 -9.89
N ASP A 70 22.89 -13.21 -11.14
CA ASP A 70 23.25 -12.11 -12.04
C ASP A 70 22.01 -11.58 -12.79
N GLN A 71 21.05 -11.04 -12.04
CA GLN A 71 19.85 -10.38 -12.58
C GLN A 71 19.23 -9.40 -11.57
N ASP A 72 18.35 -8.54 -12.07
CA ASP A 72 17.60 -7.59 -11.24
C ASP A 72 16.70 -8.29 -10.20
N ARG A 73 16.44 -7.60 -9.09
CA ARG A 73 15.54 -8.07 -8.02
C ARG A 73 14.13 -8.31 -8.56
N PHE A 74 13.48 -9.35 -8.06
CA PHE A 74 12.11 -9.68 -8.42
C PHE A 74 11.12 -8.89 -7.57
N ILE A 75 10.04 -8.44 -8.20
CA ILE A 75 8.81 -8.09 -7.53
C ILE A 75 7.89 -9.30 -7.58
N ASN A 76 7.46 -9.77 -6.40
CA ASN A 76 6.57 -10.92 -6.26
C ASN A 76 5.29 -10.52 -5.51
N GLY A 77 4.19 -11.19 -5.82
CA GLY A 77 2.92 -11.03 -5.13
C GLY A 77 2.01 -12.23 -5.37
N ALA A 78 0.79 -12.17 -4.84
CA ALA A 78 -0.25 -13.12 -5.13
C ALA A 78 -1.61 -12.41 -5.24
N CYS A 79 -2.52 -13.00 -6.00
CA CYS A 79 -3.91 -12.53 -6.05
C CYS A 79 -4.91 -13.68 -5.91
N GLU A 80 -6.03 -13.39 -5.23
CA GLU A 80 -7.21 -14.24 -5.22
C GLU A 80 -8.07 -13.87 -6.44
N VAL A 81 -8.41 -14.87 -7.24
CA VAL A 81 -9.22 -14.70 -8.46
C VAL A 81 -10.46 -15.60 -8.43
N ASP A 82 -11.53 -15.11 -9.05
CA ASP A 82 -12.74 -15.86 -9.36
C ASP A 82 -12.74 -16.19 -10.87
N THR A 83 -12.92 -17.47 -11.23
CA THR A 83 -12.93 -17.91 -12.64
C THR A 83 -13.92 -19.05 -12.89
N THR A 84 -14.49 -19.12 -14.09
CA THR A 84 -15.33 -20.24 -14.55
C THR A 84 -14.53 -21.30 -15.32
N LEU A 85 -13.25 -21.05 -15.61
CA LEU A 85 -12.37 -21.97 -16.33
C LEU A 85 -11.96 -23.13 -15.42
N ASP A 86 -11.85 -24.33 -15.98
CA ASP A 86 -11.19 -25.46 -15.31
C ASP A 86 -9.68 -25.20 -15.10
N PRO A 87 -8.97 -26.00 -14.30
CA PRO A 87 -7.56 -25.76 -13.99
C PRO A 87 -6.63 -25.66 -15.20
N LEU A 88 -6.87 -26.46 -16.25
CA LEU A 88 -6.04 -26.45 -17.46
C LEU A 88 -6.42 -25.27 -18.35
N GLY A 89 -7.71 -24.95 -18.47
CA GLY A 89 -8.17 -23.75 -19.15
C GLY A 89 -7.63 -22.46 -18.52
N LEU A 90 -7.59 -22.39 -17.19
CA LEU A 90 -6.98 -21.27 -16.47
C LEU A 90 -5.47 -21.19 -16.77
N LEU A 91 -4.75 -22.31 -16.78
CA LEU A 91 -3.33 -22.34 -17.14
C LEU A 91 -3.10 -21.82 -18.56
N ASP A 92 -3.92 -22.26 -19.52
CA ASP A 92 -3.82 -21.86 -20.92
C ASP A 92 -4.00 -20.34 -21.10
N GLU A 93 -4.99 -19.76 -20.41
CA GLU A 93 -5.22 -18.31 -20.43
C GLU A 93 -4.08 -17.53 -19.77
N LEU A 94 -3.59 -17.94 -18.59
CA LEU A 94 -2.47 -17.26 -17.94
C LEU A 94 -1.21 -17.28 -18.82
N GLN A 95 -0.91 -18.42 -19.45
CA GLN A 95 0.21 -18.50 -20.39
C GLN A 95 -0.01 -17.65 -21.65
N GLN A 96 -1.26 -17.46 -22.09
CA GLN A 96 -1.57 -16.57 -23.20
C GLN A 96 -1.37 -15.10 -22.82
N ILE A 97 -1.79 -14.69 -21.62
CA ILE A 97 -1.51 -13.34 -21.08
C ILE A 97 -0.02 -13.05 -21.12
N GLU A 98 0.81 -13.97 -20.61
CA GLU A 98 2.25 -13.81 -20.61
C GLU A 98 2.84 -13.67 -22.02
N ARG A 99 2.37 -14.50 -22.98
CA ARG A 99 2.80 -14.42 -24.39
C ARG A 99 2.43 -13.08 -25.01
N ASP A 100 1.22 -12.61 -24.77
CA ASP A 100 0.71 -11.34 -25.33
C ASP A 100 1.43 -10.13 -24.73
N MET A 101 1.85 -10.24 -23.47
CA MET A 101 2.74 -9.27 -22.80
C MET A 101 4.21 -9.40 -23.23
N GLY A 102 4.55 -10.27 -24.18
CA GLY A 102 5.89 -10.35 -24.76
C GLY A 102 6.86 -11.29 -24.04
N ARG A 103 6.39 -12.22 -23.21
CA ARG A 103 7.22 -13.25 -22.59
C ARG A 103 7.92 -14.08 -23.68
N ARG A 104 9.26 -13.97 -23.76
CA ARG A 104 10.11 -14.84 -24.59
C ARG A 104 10.85 -15.84 -23.69
N LYS A 105 10.56 -17.13 -23.80
CA LYS A 105 11.33 -18.19 -23.11
C LYS A 105 12.72 -18.29 -23.74
N MET A 106 13.68 -17.53 -23.22
CA MET A 106 15.09 -17.63 -23.64
C MET A 106 15.90 -18.57 -22.74
N VAL A 107 15.61 -18.62 -21.43
CA VAL A 107 16.26 -19.48 -20.43
C VAL A 107 15.23 -19.94 -19.39
N ASP A 108 15.29 -21.20 -18.96
CA ASP A 108 14.43 -21.69 -17.87
C ASP A 108 14.77 -20.98 -16.55
N LYS A 109 13.75 -20.45 -15.85
CA LYS A 109 13.89 -19.60 -14.64
C LYS A 109 14.76 -18.34 -14.81
N GLY A 110 14.95 -17.87 -16.05
CA GLY A 110 15.66 -16.62 -16.37
C GLY A 110 14.81 -15.35 -16.21
N PRO A 111 15.37 -14.18 -16.56
CA PRO A 111 14.68 -12.89 -16.50
C PRO A 111 13.41 -12.88 -17.36
N ARG A 112 12.33 -12.33 -16.80
CA ARG A 112 11.00 -12.25 -17.43
C ARG A 112 10.25 -10.99 -16.99
N ASN A 113 9.55 -10.38 -17.93
CA ASN A 113 8.72 -9.21 -17.66
C ASN A 113 7.47 -9.56 -16.86
N ILE A 114 6.92 -10.76 -17.00
CA ILE A 114 5.81 -11.27 -16.19
C ILE A 114 5.84 -12.80 -16.07
N ASP A 115 5.39 -13.30 -14.92
CA ASP A 115 5.13 -14.72 -14.65
C ASP A 115 3.90 -14.90 -13.76
N LEU A 116 3.04 -15.84 -14.17
CA LEU A 116 1.76 -16.14 -13.56
C LEU A 116 1.64 -17.64 -13.28
N ASP A 117 1.76 -18.04 -12.02
CA ASP A 117 1.68 -19.45 -11.60
C ASP A 117 0.41 -19.72 -10.78
N ILE A 118 -0.34 -20.77 -11.12
CA ILE A 118 -1.48 -21.24 -10.31
C ILE A 118 -0.94 -21.89 -9.04
N LEU A 119 -1.16 -21.27 -7.88
CA LEU A 119 -0.77 -21.78 -6.57
C LEU A 119 -1.77 -22.79 -6.02
N LEU A 120 -3.06 -22.44 -6.09
CA LEU A 120 -4.18 -23.21 -5.55
C LEU A 120 -5.40 -23.02 -6.45
N TYR A 121 -6.24 -24.05 -6.56
CA TYR A 121 -7.50 -24.02 -7.32
C TYR A 121 -8.60 -24.72 -6.51
N GLY A 122 -9.59 -23.96 -6.07
CA GLY A 122 -10.69 -24.46 -5.25
C GLY A 122 -10.23 -25.20 -3.99
N GLN A 123 -10.68 -26.45 -3.88
CA GLN A 123 -10.23 -27.46 -2.92
C GLN A 123 -9.55 -28.64 -3.63
N ASP A 124 -9.26 -28.47 -4.92
CA ASP A 124 -8.86 -29.57 -5.79
C ASP A 124 -7.35 -29.80 -5.68
N SER A 125 -6.94 -31.06 -5.77
CA SER A 125 -5.57 -31.44 -6.05
C SER A 125 -5.49 -31.88 -7.50
N VAL A 126 -4.69 -31.19 -8.29
CA VAL A 126 -4.53 -31.47 -9.73
C VAL A 126 -3.12 -31.99 -9.94
N SER A 127 -2.97 -33.12 -10.63
CA SER A 127 -1.69 -33.58 -11.13
C SER A 127 -1.85 -34.06 -12.56
N SER A 128 -1.10 -33.46 -13.45
CA SER A 128 -0.97 -33.83 -14.85
C SER A 128 0.46 -33.53 -15.30
N ASP A 129 0.81 -33.94 -16.51
CA ASP A 129 2.12 -33.62 -17.11
C ASP A 129 2.34 -32.11 -17.31
N ARG A 130 1.27 -31.31 -17.27
CA ARG A 130 1.29 -29.86 -17.51
C ARG A 130 1.12 -29.02 -16.24
N LEU A 131 0.44 -29.54 -15.22
CA LEU A 131 -0.01 -28.78 -14.06
C LEU A 131 0.00 -29.61 -12.77
N THR A 132 0.56 -29.04 -11.71
CA THR A 132 0.49 -29.55 -10.35
C THR A 132 -0.12 -28.48 -9.44
N VAL A 133 -1.23 -28.80 -8.77
CA VAL A 133 -1.92 -27.94 -7.79
C VAL A 133 -2.17 -28.75 -6.51
N PRO A 134 -1.77 -28.29 -5.30
CA PRO A 134 -0.99 -27.08 -5.03
C PRO A 134 0.34 -27.03 -5.78
N HIS A 135 0.80 -25.82 -6.14
CA HIS A 135 2.04 -25.65 -6.90
C HIS A 135 3.22 -26.37 -6.24
N ALA A 136 3.97 -27.17 -7.00
CA ALA A 136 4.99 -28.08 -6.45
C ALA A 136 6.04 -27.41 -5.55
N GLY A 137 6.44 -26.17 -5.88
CA GLY A 137 7.43 -25.39 -5.11
C GLY A 137 6.85 -24.47 -4.03
N ILE A 138 5.54 -24.53 -3.74
CA ILE A 138 4.89 -23.58 -2.82
C ILE A 138 5.48 -23.65 -1.41
N ALA A 139 5.75 -24.85 -0.88
CA ALA A 139 6.18 -25.06 0.52
C ALA A 139 7.60 -24.56 0.82
N GLU A 140 8.40 -24.28 -0.20
CA GLU A 140 9.84 -24.01 -0.09
C GLU A 140 10.20 -22.55 -0.41
N ARG A 141 9.24 -21.77 -0.94
CA ARG A 141 9.51 -20.43 -1.50
C ARG A 141 8.88 -19.35 -0.63
N GLU A 142 9.70 -18.63 0.13
CA GLU A 142 9.24 -17.52 0.98
C GLU A 142 8.51 -16.44 0.16
N PHE A 143 9.03 -16.09 -1.01
CA PHE A 143 8.44 -15.09 -1.91
C PHE A 143 7.08 -15.52 -2.50
N VAL A 144 6.67 -16.79 -2.33
CA VAL A 144 5.32 -17.28 -2.66
C VAL A 144 4.46 -17.37 -1.41
N LEU A 145 4.99 -17.97 -0.33
CA LEU A 145 4.25 -18.19 0.91
C LEU A 145 3.91 -16.89 1.64
N ARG A 146 4.80 -15.89 1.63
CA ARG A 146 4.59 -14.61 2.31
C ARG A 146 3.42 -13.81 1.69
N PRO A 147 3.36 -13.59 0.37
CA PRO A 147 2.15 -13.08 -0.29
C PRO A 147 0.89 -13.91 -0.02
N LEU A 148 0.99 -15.23 -0.10
CA LEU A 148 -0.14 -16.13 0.07
C LEU A 148 -0.70 -16.10 1.50
N ALA A 149 0.18 -16.02 2.50
CA ALA A 149 -0.19 -15.92 3.91
C ALA A 149 -0.94 -14.62 4.22
N GLN A 150 -0.71 -13.52 3.49
CA GLN A 150 -1.53 -12.31 3.63
C GLN A 150 -2.97 -12.51 3.16
N LEU A 151 -3.19 -13.40 2.19
CA LEU A 151 -4.52 -13.69 1.65
C LEU A 151 -5.25 -14.75 2.46
N ILE A 152 -4.56 -15.85 2.79
CA ILE A 152 -5.16 -17.07 3.36
C ILE A 152 -4.23 -17.73 4.40
N PRO A 153 -3.89 -17.05 5.51
CA PRO A 153 -2.91 -17.54 6.47
C PRO A 153 -3.32 -18.87 7.11
N ARG A 154 -4.64 -19.06 7.27
CA ARG A 154 -5.25 -20.21 7.95
C ARG A 154 -5.77 -21.29 7.00
N LYS A 155 -5.36 -21.30 5.73
CA LYS A 155 -5.75 -22.36 4.78
C LYS A 155 -4.76 -23.52 4.82
N THR A 156 -5.27 -24.75 4.74
CA THR A 156 -4.44 -25.94 4.54
C THR A 156 -3.99 -26.02 3.08
N LEU A 157 -2.69 -26.24 2.85
CA LEU A 157 -2.15 -26.39 1.48
C LEU A 157 -2.33 -27.81 0.95
N PHE A 158 -1.87 -28.81 1.69
CA PHE A 158 -1.83 -30.20 1.24
C PHE A 158 -2.77 -31.08 2.06
N THR A 159 -3.56 -31.91 1.38
CA THR A 159 -4.46 -32.89 2.01
C THR A 159 -3.70 -33.95 2.81
N SER A 160 -2.42 -34.19 2.50
CA SER A 160 -1.53 -35.07 3.26
C SER A 160 -1.14 -34.50 4.64
N GLN A 161 -1.29 -33.20 4.86
CA GLN A 161 -0.97 -32.52 6.13
C GLN A 161 -2.13 -31.59 6.53
N PRO A 162 -3.32 -32.13 6.86
CA PRO A 162 -4.54 -31.35 7.00
C PRO A 162 -4.48 -30.27 8.09
N GLY A 163 -3.65 -30.47 9.13
CA GLY A 163 -3.47 -29.51 10.22
C GLY A 163 -2.40 -28.43 9.98
N LYS A 164 -1.64 -28.50 8.88
CA LYS A 164 -0.57 -27.53 8.60
C LYS A 164 -1.08 -26.40 7.71
N LEU A 165 -1.15 -25.21 8.29
CA LEU A 165 -1.68 -23.99 7.66
C LEU A 165 -0.58 -23.26 6.86
N VAL A 166 -0.96 -22.39 5.91
CA VAL A 166 -0.01 -21.58 5.11
C VAL A 166 1.00 -20.87 6.00
N GLU A 167 0.54 -20.23 7.08
CA GLU A 167 1.40 -19.50 8.02
C GLU A 167 2.42 -20.41 8.71
N ALA A 168 2.07 -21.67 8.99
CA ALA A 168 3.00 -22.63 9.58
C ALA A 168 4.15 -22.97 8.60
N TYR A 169 3.86 -23.14 7.30
CA TYR A 169 4.92 -23.32 6.30
C TYR A 169 5.85 -22.11 6.25
N LEU A 170 5.29 -20.89 6.26
CA LEU A 170 6.08 -19.65 6.25
C LEU A 170 7.01 -19.54 7.48
N ASN A 171 6.50 -19.87 8.67
CA ASN A 171 7.25 -19.79 9.93
C ASN A 171 8.34 -20.87 10.06
N GLU A 172 8.21 -21.99 9.34
CA GLU A 172 9.22 -23.06 9.31
C GLU A 172 10.35 -22.81 8.30
N LEU A 173 10.17 -21.87 7.37
CA LEU A 173 11.25 -21.49 6.45
C LEU A 173 12.39 -20.85 7.21
N ARG A 174 13.62 -21.15 6.77
CA ARG A 174 14.78 -20.37 7.22
C ARG A 174 14.58 -18.93 6.73
N PRO A 175 14.73 -17.92 7.61
CA PRO A 175 14.73 -16.54 7.17
C PRO A 175 15.76 -16.33 6.06
N LEU A 176 15.39 -15.59 5.02
CA LEU A 176 16.34 -15.14 4.01
C LEU A 176 17.47 -14.30 4.66
N ASP A 177 18.67 -14.37 4.08
CA ASP A 177 19.82 -13.58 4.53
C ASP A 177 19.54 -12.07 4.45
N GLU A 178 18.68 -11.65 3.51
CA GLU A 178 18.16 -10.29 3.41
C GLU A 178 16.65 -10.27 3.71
N PRO A 179 16.18 -9.43 4.65
CA PRO A 179 14.77 -9.34 4.99
C PRO A 179 13.95 -8.81 3.81
N LEU A 180 12.83 -9.48 3.52
CA LEU A 180 11.89 -9.03 2.50
C LEU A 180 11.15 -7.77 2.95
N SER A 181 11.00 -6.82 2.03
CA SER A 181 10.09 -5.70 2.21
C SER A 181 8.97 -5.73 1.21
N SER A 182 7.78 -5.39 1.68
CA SER A 182 6.70 -4.99 0.81
C SER A 182 7.07 -3.70 0.07
N VAL A 183 6.41 -3.44 -1.05
CA VAL A 183 6.61 -2.27 -1.90
C VAL A 183 5.27 -1.63 -2.21
N THR A 184 5.17 -0.32 -1.96
CA THR A 184 4.02 0.51 -2.33
C THR A 184 4.49 1.66 -3.23
N PRO A 185 4.21 1.64 -4.54
CA PRO A 185 4.50 2.76 -5.42
C PRO A 185 3.67 3.99 -5.02
N LEU A 186 4.28 5.17 -4.92
CA LEU A 186 3.55 6.40 -4.61
C LEU A 186 3.07 7.16 -5.85
N GLY A 187 3.74 6.99 -6.99
CA GLY A 187 3.34 7.57 -8.27
C GLY A 187 3.29 6.55 -9.39
N LEU A 188 2.79 6.98 -10.54
CA LEU A 188 2.70 6.13 -11.73
C LEU A 188 4.02 6.06 -12.52
N SER A 189 4.93 7.01 -12.28
CA SER A 189 6.27 7.02 -12.88
C SER A 189 7.24 6.18 -12.06
N SER A 190 8.11 5.43 -12.73
CA SER A 190 9.24 4.72 -12.11
C SER A 190 10.28 5.64 -11.44
N ARG A 191 10.20 6.95 -11.70
CA ARG A 191 11.06 7.96 -11.05
C ARG A 191 10.54 8.37 -9.67
N CYS A 192 9.27 8.13 -9.37
CA CYS A 192 8.70 8.44 -8.08
C CYS A 192 9.16 7.41 -7.04
N PRO A 193 9.34 7.81 -5.77
CA PRO A 193 9.70 6.89 -4.71
C PRO A 193 8.61 5.81 -4.52
N SER A 194 9.05 4.60 -4.21
CA SER A 194 8.21 3.55 -3.62
C SER A 194 8.52 3.44 -2.13
N LEU A 195 7.50 3.18 -1.32
CA LEU A 195 7.67 2.90 0.10
C LEU A 195 8.00 1.43 0.30
N THR A 196 8.97 1.16 1.17
CA THR A 196 9.43 -0.19 1.51
C THR A 196 9.41 -0.39 3.03
N PRO A 197 8.22 -0.54 3.65
CA PRO A 197 8.02 -0.33 5.09
C PRO A 197 8.70 -1.33 6.02
N LEU A 198 9.24 -2.42 5.46
CA LEU A 198 9.96 -3.45 6.22
C LEU A 198 11.45 -3.48 5.92
N ALA A 199 11.92 -2.68 4.96
CA ALA A 199 13.35 -2.55 4.70
C ALA A 199 14.04 -1.87 5.90
N PRO A 200 15.16 -2.42 6.41
CA PRO A 200 15.81 -1.94 7.62
C PRO A 200 16.53 -0.59 7.44
N ASP A 201 16.92 -0.26 6.21
CA ASP A 201 17.65 0.95 5.80
C ASP A 201 16.75 1.95 5.04
N ARG A 202 15.43 1.77 5.09
CA ARG A 202 14.48 2.65 4.40
C ARG A 202 14.55 4.08 4.93
N LYS A 203 14.39 5.04 4.03
CA LYS A 203 14.34 6.47 4.38
C LYS A 203 12.90 6.92 4.62
N THR A 204 12.69 7.70 5.67
CA THR A 204 11.42 8.39 5.92
C THR A 204 11.19 9.44 4.83
N GLN A 205 10.04 9.39 4.18
CA GLN A 205 9.64 10.38 3.19
C GLN A 205 8.99 11.60 3.87
N ILE A 206 9.31 12.78 3.36
CA ILE A 206 8.74 14.03 3.85
C ILE A 206 7.59 14.44 2.91
N MET A 207 6.38 14.50 3.49
CA MET A 207 5.21 15.06 2.84
C MET A 207 4.98 16.49 3.30
N ALA A 208 5.26 17.46 2.43
CA ALA A 208 5.08 18.87 2.72
C ALA A 208 3.62 19.30 2.47
N ILE A 209 3.04 20.00 3.43
CA ILE A 209 1.67 20.48 3.37
C ILE A 209 1.60 21.76 2.54
N LEU A 210 0.78 21.75 1.49
CA LEU A 210 0.44 22.92 0.68
C LEU A 210 -1.06 23.20 0.79
N ASN A 211 -1.44 24.09 1.70
CA ASN A 211 -2.83 24.51 1.88
C ASN A 211 -3.17 25.69 0.97
N LEU A 212 -4.26 25.59 0.21
CA LEU A 212 -4.76 26.61 -0.73
C LEU A 212 -6.11 27.19 -0.28
N THR A 213 -6.33 27.29 1.03
CA THR A 213 -7.59 27.79 1.61
C THR A 213 -7.53 29.29 1.89
N PRO A 214 -8.64 30.05 1.80
CA PRO A 214 -8.69 31.46 2.20
C PRO A 214 -8.26 31.69 3.66
N ASP A 215 -8.48 30.70 4.53
CA ASP A 215 -8.07 30.76 5.92
C ASP A 215 -6.56 30.56 6.14
N SER A 216 -5.84 29.99 5.18
CA SER A 216 -4.37 30.06 5.19
C SER A 216 -3.86 31.48 4.95
N PHE A 217 -4.74 32.43 4.58
CA PHE A 217 -4.43 33.86 4.53
C PHE A 217 -4.45 34.54 5.91
N SER A 218 -5.04 33.93 6.95
CA SER A 218 -4.99 34.46 8.33
C SER A 218 -3.87 33.86 9.20
N ASP A 219 -3.28 32.73 8.80
CA ASP A 219 -2.07 32.13 9.41
C ASP A 219 -0.76 32.49 8.67
N GLY A 220 -0.78 33.50 7.79
CA GLY A 220 0.42 34.05 7.13
C GLY A 220 0.48 33.96 5.60
N GLY A 221 -0.59 33.54 4.91
CA GLY A 221 -0.82 33.80 3.48
C GLY A 221 0.34 33.47 2.54
N ARG A 222 1.08 32.38 2.80
CA ARG A 222 2.34 32.10 2.08
C ARG A 222 2.14 31.69 0.63
N HIS A 223 1.08 30.95 0.32
CA HIS A 223 0.93 30.30 -0.98
C HIS A 223 -0.14 30.99 -1.81
N ARG A 224 0.30 31.93 -2.66
CA ARG A 224 -0.52 32.53 -3.71
C ARG A 224 -0.15 31.94 -5.06
N ALA A 225 -1.01 32.09 -6.06
CA ALA A 225 -0.72 31.62 -7.41
C ALA A 225 0.64 32.14 -7.92
N GLU A 226 1.03 33.34 -7.51
CA GLU A 226 2.29 33.98 -7.92
C GLU A 226 3.53 33.43 -7.19
N THR A 227 3.39 32.92 -5.96
CA THR A 227 4.51 32.42 -5.13
C THR A 227 4.61 30.89 -5.14
N LEU A 228 3.54 30.21 -5.55
CA LEU A 228 3.36 28.76 -5.44
C LEU A 228 4.56 27.96 -5.98
N VAL A 229 5.10 28.33 -7.15
CA VAL A 229 6.25 27.63 -7.75
C VAL A 229 7.50 27.75 -6.87
N GLY A 230 7.76 28.94 -6.33
CA GLY A 230 8.89 29.19 -5.44
C GLY A 230 8.73 28.44 -4.12
N ASP A 231 7.53 28.46 -3.55
CA ASP A 231 7.22 27.76 -2.31
C ASP A 231 7.41 26.25 -2.43
N VAL A 232 6.94 25.66 -3.54
CA VAL A 232 7.13 24.23 -3.81
C VAL A 232 8.59 23.89 -4.07
N ALA A 233 9.33 24.73 -4.80
CA ALA A 233 10.76 24.56 -5.00
C ALA A 233 11.52 24.59 -3.66
N ASP A 234 11.12 25.46 -2.74
CA ASP A 234 11.68 25.54 -1.39
C ASP A 234 11.35 24.31 -0.54
N MET A 235 10.13 23.77 -0.65
CA MET A 235 9.75 22.52 0.02
C MET A 235 10.60 21.34 -0.49
N LEU A 236 10.73 21.20 -1.82
CA LEU A 236 11.52 20.14 -2.45
C LEU A 236 13.00 20.25 -2.09
N SER A 237 13.58 21.45 -2.17
CA SER A 237 14.98 21.69 -1.76
C SER A 237 15.18 21.53 -0.25
N GLY A 238 14.11 21.66 0.55
CA GLY A 238 14.06 21.33 1.96
C GLY A 238 14.05 19.83 2.26
N GLY A 239 13.90 18.97 1.25
CA GLY A 239 13.88 17.52 1.39
C GLY A 239 12.48 16.89 1.29
N ALA A 240 11.45 17.65 0.93
CA ALA A 240 10.15 17.08 0.59
C ALA A 240 10.26 16.19 -0.65
N SER A 241 9.71 14.98 -0.58
CA SER A 241 9.54 14.08 -1.74
C SER A 241 8.08 13.94 -2.16
N ILE A 242 7.16 14.43 -1.33
CA ILE A 242 5.73 14.46 -1.58
C ILE A 242 5.20 15.86 -1.26
N ILE A 243 4.42 16.44 -2.16
CA ILE A 243 3.70 17.70 -1.96
C ILE A 243 2.22 17.36 -1.81
N ASP A 244 1.62 17.67 -0.67
CA ASP A 244 0.21 17.37 -0.38
C ASP A 244 -0.65 18.63 -0.51
N VAL A 245 -1.44 18.67 -1.58
CA VAL A 245 -2.23 19.83 -2.00
C VAL A 245 -3.63 19.74 -1.40
N GLY A 246 -3.98 20.69 -0.52
CA GLY A 246 -5.29 20.74 0.14
C GLY A 246 -6.09 21.99 -0.20
N GLY A 247 -7.30 21.82 -0.77
CA GLY A 247 -8.23 22.90 -1.11
C GLY A 247 -9.29 23.17 -0.04
N GLN A 248 -9.51 22.22 0.87
CA GLN A 248 -10.48 22.28 1.95
C GLN A 248 -9.78 22.06 3.29
N SER A 249 -10.08 22.90 4.29
CA SER A 249 -9.55 22.66 5.64
C SER A 249 -10.31 21.51 6.31
N THR A 250 -9.55 20.54 6.81
CA THR A 250 -10.06 19.43 7.62
C THR A 250 -9.87 19.67 9.13
N ALA A 251 -9.50 20.89 9.52
CA ALA A 251 -9.36 21.28 10.92
C ALA A 251 -10.72 21.33 11.64
N PRO A 252 -10.76 21.07 12.97
CA PRO A 252 -12.00 21.11 13.74
C PRO A 252 -12.81 22.41 13.54
N GLY A 253 -14.11 22.27 13.27
CA GLY A 253 -15.05 23.40 13.23
C GLY A 253 -15.02 24.27 11.97
N ARG A 254 -14.23 23.93 10.95
CA ARG A 254 -14.23 24.64 9.67
C ARG A 254 -15.45 24.32 8.80
N SER A 255 -15.99 25.32 8.12
CA SER A 255 -17.09 25.13 7.17
C SER A 255 -16.60 24.37 5.93
N PRO A 256 -17.39 23.41 5.41
CA PRO A 256 -17.06 22.75 4.16
C PRO A 256 -17.32 23.70 2.98
N VAL A 257 -16.43 23.68 1.99
CA VAL A 257 -16.67 24.29 0.67
C VAL A 257 -17.30 23.27 -0.28
N SER A 258 -17.86 23.75 -1.40
CA SER A 258 -18.40 22.85 -2.42
C SER A 258 -17.29 22.06 -3.13
N ALA A 259 -17.64 20.97 -3.82
CA ALA A 259 -16.66 20.19 -4.58
C ALA A 259 -16.03 21.04 -5.70
N GLU A 260 -16.83 21.91 -6.33
CA GLU A 260 -16.42 22.83 -7.39
C GLU A 260 -15.42 23.86 -6.87
N GLU A 261 -15.68 24.42 -5.68
CA GLU A 261 -14.78 25.38 -5.05
C GLU A 261 -13.45 24.73 -4.62
N GLU A 262 -13.51 23.53 -4.05
CA GLU A 262 -12.31 22.75 -3.70
C GLU A 262 -11.47 22.44 -4.96
N ALA A 263 -12.13 21.97 -6.03
CA ALA A 263 -11.49 21.71 -7.32
C ALA A 263 -10.86 22.97 -7.91
N ALA A 264 -11.59 24.10 -7.91
CA ALA A 264 -11.08 25.39 -8.42
C ALA A 264 -9.82 25.87 -7.68
N ARG A 265 -9.63 25.46 -6.42
CA ARG A 265 -8.42 25.75 -5.64
C ARG A 265 -7.26 24.81 -6.00
N VAL A 266 -7.51 23.50 -6.07
CA VAL A 266 -6.42 22.51 -6.19
C VAL A 266 -5.97 22.25 -7.62
N LEU A 267 -6.87 22.26 -8.61
CA LEU A 267 -6.53 21.83 -9.97
C LEU A 267 -5.50 22.74 -10.64
N PRO A 268 -5.64 24.08 -10.63
CA PRO A 268 -4.65 24.96 -11.25
C PRO A 268 -3.26 24.83 -10.60
N ALA A 269 -3.24 24.62 -9.28
CA ALA A 269 -2.01 24.43 -8.53
C ALA A 269 -1.32 23.11 -8.91
N ILE A 270 -2.07 22.00 -9.00
CA ILE A 270 -1.54 20.70 -9.41
C ILE A 270 -0.95 20.78 -10.83
N GLU A 271 -1.68 21.38 -11.77
CA GLU A 271 -1.22 21.53 -13.16
C GLU A 271 0.07 22.36 -13.26
N LEU A 272 0.14 23.45 -12.47
CA LEU A 272 1.32 24.32 -12.45
C LEU A 272 2.52 23.60 -11.82
N VAL A 273 2.33 22.97 -10.66
CA VAL A 273 3.38 22.25 -9.94
C VAL A 273 3.89 21.07 -10.76
N ARG A 274 3.01 20.31 -11.42
CA ARG A 274 3.41 19.16 -12.25
C ARG A 274 4.34 19.54 -13.41
N LYS A 275 4.24 20.77 -13.93
CA LYS A 275 5.11 21.28 -15.01
C LYS A 275 6.54 21.58 -14.53
N MET A 276 6.78 21.66 -13.23
CA MET A 276 8.11 21.92 -12.67
C MET A 276 9.07 20.74 -12.94
N PRO A 277 10.29 20.99 -13.44
CA PRO A 277 11.30 19.95 -13.64
C PRO A 277 11.63 19.15 -12.38
N GLU A 278 11.63 19.80 -11.23
CA GLU A 278 11.91 19.24 -9.90
C GLU A 278 10.86 18.18 -9.51
N MET A 279 9.63 18.30 -10.02
CA MET A 279 8.54 17.35 -9.76
C MET A 279 8.64 16.05 -10.55
N ARG A 280 9.64 15.89 -11.44
CA ARG A 280 9.86 14.62 -12.18
C ARG A 280 10.22 13.44 -11.28
N GLY A 281 10.73 13.69 -10.08
CA GLY A 281 11.08 12.67 -9.08
C GLY A 281 10.30 12.78 -7.77
N ALA A 282 9.28 13.64 -7.73
CA ALA A 282 8.46 13.89 -6.55
C ALA A 282 6.98 13.59 -6.82
N VAL A 283 6.26 13.33 -5.74
CA VAL A 283 4.87 12.89 -5.75
C VAL A 283 3.95 14.08 -5.47
N ILE A 284 2.86 14.22 -6.22
CA ILE A 284 1.78 15.12 -5.85
C ILE A 284 0.67 14.30 -5.20
N SER A 285 0.43 14.53 -3.91
CA SER A 285 -0.74 14.04 -3.19
C SER A 285 -1.83 15.11 -3.20
N VAL A 286 -3.10 14.70 -3.26
CA VAL A 286 -4.25 15.60 -3.07
C VAL A 286 -4.99 15.22 -1.79
N ASP A 287 -5.12 16.18 -0.86
CA ASP A 287 -5.86 16.04 0.40
C ASP A 287 -7.34 16.35 0.13
N THR A 288 -8.10 15.30 -0.16
CA THR A 288 -9.54 15.39 -0.44
C THR A 288 -10.27 14.12 -0.01
N TYR A 289 -11.49 14.31 0.50
CA TYR A 289 -12.43 13.21 0.76
C TYR A 289 -13.52 13.10 -0.31
N ARG A 290 -13.42 13.84 -1.42
CA ARG A 290 -14.42 13.86 -2.51
C ARG A 290 -13.91 13.13 -3.74
N ALA A 291 -14.67 12.14 -4.20
CA ALA A 291 -14.30 11.30 -5.34
C ALA A 291 -14.15 12.12 -6.63
N SER A 292 -15.04 13.09 -6.85
CA SER A 292 -15.01 13.96 -8.04
C SER A 292 -13.77 14.87 -8.08
N VAL A 293 -13.30 15.35 -6.93
CA VAL A 293 -12.08 16.17 -6.83
C VAL A 293 -10.85 15.28 -7.01
N ALA A 294 -10.84 14.10 -6.39
CA ALA A 294 -9.77 13.11 -6.55
C ALA A 294 -9.56 12.71 -8.02
N GLU A 295 -10.65 12.44 -8.76
CA GLU A 295 -10.58 12.09 -10.18
C GLU A 295 -10.02 13.22 -11.04
N GLN A 296 -10.51 14.44 -10.84
CA GLN A 296 -10.01 15.61 -11.57
C GLN A 296 -8.55 15.91 -11.23
N ALA A 297 -8.15 15.76 -9.96
CA ALA A 297 -6.78 16.00 -9.51
C ALA A 297 -5.80 15.01 -10.13
N VAL A 298 -6.15 13.71 -10.20
CA VAL A 298 -5.33 12.70 -10.88
C VAL A 298 -5.22 13.01 -12.38
N ALA A 299 -6.32 13.41 -13.03
CA ALA A 299 -6.30 13.82 -14.43
C ALA A 299 -5.40 15.06 -14.67
N ALA A 300 -5.34 15.98 -13.70
CA ALA A 300 -4.45 17.14 -13.71
C ALA A 300 -2.97 16.80 -13.40
N GLY A 301 -2.69 15.58 -12.94
CA GLY A 301 -1.33 15.09 -12.69
C GLY A 301 -1.00 14.82 -11.21
N ALA A 302 -1.99 14.67 -10.32
CA ALA A 302 -1.77 14.09 -9.01
C ALA A 302 -1.43 12.59 -9.10
N ASP A 303 -0.56 12.12 -8.20
CA ASP A 303 -0.06 10.75 -8.14
C ASP A 303 -0.74 9.91 -7.05
N MET A 304 -1.27 10.56 -6.01
CA MET A 304 -1.76 9.94 -4.80
C MET A 304 -2.97 10.68 -4.25
N ILE A 305 -3.91 9.95 -3.67
CA ILE A 305 -5.04 10.50 -2.90
C ILE A 305 -4.74 10.39 -1.41
N ASN A 306 -4.93 11.46 -0.66
CA ASN A 306 -4.88 11.47 0.80
C ASN A 306 -6.30 11.72 1.34
N ASP A 307 -6.98 10.65 1.77
CA ASP A 307 -8.37 10.74 2.23
C ASP A 307 -8.44 10.58 3.76
N VAL A 308 -8.68 11.71 4.42
CA VAL A 308 -8.85 11.80 5.88
C VAL A 308 -10.02 10.95 6.42
N SER A 309 -10.97 10.58 5.56
CA SER A 309 -12.14 9.79 5.93
C SER A 309 -12.02 8.31 5.57
N ALA A 310 -10.95 7.93 4.87
CA ALA A 310 -10.75 6.59 4.32
C ALA A 310 -11.97 6.09 3.52
N GLY A 311 -12.63 6.95 2.75
CA GLY A 311 -13.80 6.66 1.93
C GLY A 311 -15.13 6.62 2.68
N ARG A 312 -15.21 7.22 3.87
CA ARG A 312 -16.46 7.28 4.67
C ARG A 312 -17.32 8.50 4.34
N LEU A 313 -16.73 9.62 3.91
CA LEU A 313 -17.48 10.84 3.61
C LEU A 313 -18.00 10.89 2.16
N ASP A 314 -17.42 10.08 1.26
CA ASP A 314 -17.90 9.91 -0.11
C ASP A 314 -17.87 8.42 -0.50
N PRO A 315 -19.03 7.77 -0.68
CA PRO A 315 -19.10 6.35 -1.03
C PRO A 315 -18.50 6.05 -2.41
N ALA A 316 -18.36 7.04 -3.29
CA ALA A 316 -17.75 6.88 -4.60
C ALA A 316 -16.21 6.91 -4.56
N MET A 317 -15.59 7.28 -3.42
CA MET A 317 -14.14 7.45 -3.33
C MET A 317 -13.36 6.17 -3.65
N LEU A 318 -13.62 5.08 -2.92
CA LEU A 318 -12.85 3.84 -3.11
C LEU A 318 -13.05 3.22 -4.50
N PRO A 319 -14.29 3.12 -5.05
CA PRO A 319 -14.47 2.67 -6.44
C PRO A 319 -13.77 3.57 -7.47
N THR A 320 -13.73 4.88 -7.24
CA THR A 320 -13.04 5.83 -8.13
C THR A 320 -11.54 5.62 -8.10
N VAL A 321 -10.93 5.50 -6.92
CA VAL A 321 -9.50 5.18 -6.78
C VAL A 321 -9.16 3.82 -7.39
N ALA A 322 -10.00 2.81 -7.19
CA ALA A 322 -9.81 1.49 -7.81
C ALA A 322 -9.78 1.57 -9.34
N ARG A 323 -10.69 2.34 -9.94
CA ARG A 323 -10.73 2.57 -11.40
C ARG A 323 -9.47 3.28 -11.90
N MET A 324 -8.97 4.28 -11.17
CA MET A 324 -7.77 5.02 -11.56
C MET A 324 -6.47 4.22 -11.36
N GLY A 325 -6.47 3.23 -10.46
CA GLY A 325 -5.27 2.48 -10.09
C GLY A 325 -4.25 3.29 -9.29
N THR A 326 -4.70 4.39 -8.68
CA THR A 326 -3.88 5.35 -7.94
C THR A 326 -3.65 4.88 -6.49
N THR A 327 -2.54 5.31 -5.89
CA THR A 327 -2.27 5.06 -4.47
C THR A 327 -3.15 5.94 -3.58
N ILE A 328 -3.67 5.39 -2.48
CA ILE A 328 -4.49 6.11 -1.50
C ILE A 328 -3.94 5.96 -0.08
N CYS A 329 -3.90 7.06 0.67
CA CYS A 329 -3.79 7.05 2.13
C CYS A 329 -5.18 6.97 2.76
N LEU A 330 -5.41 5.94 3.56
CA LEU A 330 -6.61 5.73 4.36
C LEU A 330 -6.31 6.17 5.81
N MET A 331 -6.77 7.36 6.18
CA MET A 331 -6.61 7.85 7.54
C MET A 331 -7.77 7.42 8.45
N HIS A 332 -7.47 7.13 9.71
CA HIS A 332 -8.49 6.92 10.72
C HIS A 332 -9.09 8.25 11.22
N MET A 333 -10.38 8.47 10.96
CA MET A 333 -11.21 9.52 11.55
C MET A 333 -12.60 8.96 11.89
N ARG A 334 -13.24 9.53 12.91
CA ARG A 334 -14.66 9.36 13.22
C ARG A 334 -15.42 10.67 13.05
N GLY A 335 -16.69 10.59 12.67
CA GLY A 335 -17.52 11.76 12.38
C GLY A 335 -17.07 12.56 11.18
N THR A 336 -17.25 13.87 11.26
CA THR A 336 -16.81 14.86 10.26
C THR A 336 -15.86 15.87 10.91
N PRO A 337 -15.16 16.75 10.16
CA PRO A 337 -14.39 17.84 10.75
C PRO A 337 -15.17 18.69 11.76
N GLN A 338 -16.50 18.77 11.65
CA GLN A 338 -17.36 19.50 12.57
C GLN A 338 -17.76 18.69 13.82
N THR A 339 -17.88 17.35 13.73
CA THR A 339 -18.34 16.51 14.84
C THR A 339 -17.24 15.71 15.53
N MET A 340 -16.10 15.49 14.88
CA MET A 340 -15.09 14.51 15.29
C MET A 340 -14.59 14.67 16.72
N MET A 341 -14.52 15.90 17.25
CA MET A 341 -14.07 16.13 18.63
C MET A 341 -15.08 15.66 19.69
N ARG A 342 -16.32 15.34 19.30
CA ARG A 342 -17.33 14.69 20.15
C ARG A 342 -17.25 13.16 20.07
N GLU A 343 -16.48 12.60 19.14
CA GLU A 343 -16.38 11.16 18.88
C GLU A 343 -15.04 10.57 19.35
N THR A 344 -14.59 11.00 20.53
CA THR A 344 -13.28 10.64 21.11
C THR A 344 -13.31 9.46 22.09
N GLU A 345 -14.42 8.73 22.14
CA GLU A 345 -14.61 7.58 23.04
C GLU A 345 -14.12 6.29 22.39
N TYR A 346 -13.00 5.76 22.89
CA TYR A 346 -12.40 4.49 22.44
C TYR A 346 -12.45 3.46 23.58
N GLY A 347 -13.62 2.82 23.76
CA GLY A 347 -13.88 1.93 24.90
C GLY A 347 -12.87 0.79 25.07
N GLU A 348 -12.45 0.15 23.98
CA GLU A 348 -11.45 -0.93 24.01
C GLU A 348 -9.98 -0.44 24.00
N GLY A 349 -9.76 0.86 24.16
CA GLY A 349 -8.46 1.52 24.03
C GLY A 349 -8.19 2.01 22.61
N VAL A 350 -7.54 3.17 22.50
CA VAL A 350 -7.35 3.87 21.21
C VAL A 350 -6.58 3.03 20.18
N VAL A 351 -5.52 2.33 20.60
CA VAL A 351 -4.68 1.53 19.68
C VAL A 351 -5.48 0.41 19.04
N ARG A 352 -6.16 -0.41 19.85
CA ARG A 352 -6.95 -1.56 19.38
C ARG A 352 -8.13 -1.14 18.50
N THR A 353 -8.85 -0.10 18.91
CA THR A 353 -9.99 0.39 18.14
C THR A 353 -9.55 1.02 16.81
N VAL A 354 -8.51 1.86 16.81
CA VAL A 354 -7.95 2.43 15.57
C VAL A 354 -7.47 1.34 14.63
N ALA A 355 -6.78 0.32 15.15
CA ALA A 355 -6.33 -0.82 14.35
C ALA A 355 -7.51 -1.54 13.69
N SER A 356 -8.54 -1.89 14.48
CA SER A 356 -9.70 -2.63 14.00
C SER A 356 -10.49 -1.86 12.95
N GLU A 357 -10.66 -0.55 13.13
CA GLU A 357 -11.34 0.31 12.17
C GLU A 357 -10.53 0.50 10.88
N LEU A 358 -9.21 0.65 10.96
CA LEU A 358 -8.34 0.71 9.79
C LEU A 358 -8.35 -0.62 9.01
N VAL A 359 -8.29 -1.77 9.68
CA VAL A 359 -8.42 -3.08 9.02
C VAL A 359 -9.73 -3.17 8.24
N ALA A 360 -10.84 -2.70 8.81
CA ALA A 360 -12.13 -2.67 8.11
C ALA A 360 -12.11 -1.73 6.89
N ARG A 361 -11.37 -0.61 6.95
CA ARG A 361 -11.21 0.30 5.79
C ARG A 361 -10.31 -0.27 4.70
N VAL A 362 -9.22 -0.95 5.06
CA VAL A 362 -8.38 -1.68 4.12
C VAL A 362 -9.20 -2.76 3.40
N ALA A 363 -10.01 -3.54 4.12
CA ALA A 363 -10.89 -4.54 3.53
C ALA A 363 -11.93 -3.92 2.58
N ALA A 364 -12.50 -2.76 2.93
CA ALA A 364 -13.43 -2.04 2.05
C ALA A 364 -12.75 -1.52 0.78
N ALA A 365 -11.50 -1.06 0.88
CA ALA A 365 -10.69 -0.65 -0.27
C ALA A 365 -10.39 -1.83 -1.20
N GLU A 366 -9.99 -2.98 -0.64
CA GLU A 366 -9.74 -4.21 -1.40
C GLU A 366 -11.01 -4.70 -2.11
N GLU A 367 -12.17 -4.70 -1.45
CA GLU A 367 -13.45 -5.10 -2.07
C GLU A 367 -13.88 -4.14 -3.19
N ALA A 368 -13.56 -2.84 -3.07
CA ALA A 368 -13.77 -1.87 -4.14
C ALA A 368 -12.83 -2.08 -5.35
N GLY A 369 -11.81 -2.93 -5.22
CA GLY A 369 -10.84 -3.27 -6.26
C GLY A 369 -9.48 -2.58 -6.11
N ILE A 370 -9.26 -1.81 -5.04
CA ILE A 370 -7.95 -1.20 -4.77
C ILE A 370 -6.97 -2.31 -4.41
N ARG A 371 -5.87 -2.39 -5.15
CA ARG A 371 -4.82 -3.39 -4.89
C ARG A 371 -4.13 -3.06 -3.57
N ARG A 372 -3.80 -4.06 -2.76
CA ARG A 372 -3.20 -3.84 -1.43
C ARG A 372 -1.88 -3.06 -1.47
N TRP A 373 -1.10 -3.23 -2.54
CA TRP A 373 0.12 -2.45 -2.79
C TRP A 373 -0.13 -0.98 -3.19
N ARG A 374 -1.38 -0.53 -3.30
CA ARG A 374 -1.78 0.88 -3.53
C ARG A 374 -2.34 1.54 -2.26
N ILE A 375 -2.19 0.91 -1.09
CA ILE A 375 -2.75 1.40 0.16
C ILE A 375 -1.62 1.88 1.10
N VAL A 376 -1.81 3.08 1.64
CA VAL A 376 -1.08 3.65 2.78
C VAL A 376 -2.11 3.85 3.91
N VAL A 377 -1.70 3.76 5.17
CA VAL A 377 -2.58 3.98 6.33
C VAL A 377 -2.06 5.08 7.25
N ASP A 378 -2.95 5.82 7.91
CA ASP A 378 -2.61 6.87 8.88
C ASP A 378 -3.46 6.73 10.16
N PRO A 379 -2.87 6.78 11.38
CA PRO A 379 -3.63 6.69 12.63
C PRO A 379 -4.55 7.89 12.90
N GLY A 380 -4.43 8.96 12.13
CA GLY A 380 -5.21 10.19 12.21
C GLY A 380 -4.92 11.00 13.47
N ILE A 381 -3.65 11.37 13.69
CA ILE A 381 -3.27 12.18 14.85
C ILE A 381 -4.01 13.53 14.84
N GLY A 382 -4.70 13.81 15.95
CA GLY A 382 -5.54 15.00 16.12
C GLY A 382 -6.93 14.92 15.50
N PHE A 383 -7.33 13.77 14.93
CA PHE A 383 -8.67 13.56 14.37
C PHE A 383 -9.47 12.59 15.25
N ALA A 384 -10.58 13.09 15.81
CA ALA A 384 -11.41 12.36 16.77
C ALA A 384 -10.65 11.78 17.96
N LYS A 385 -9.64 12.49 18.49
CA LYS A 385 -8.77 12.00 19.58
C LYS A 385 -8.45 13.09 20.60
N THR A 386 -8.40 12.71 21.86
CA THR A 386 -7.90 13.57 22.95
C THR A 386 -6.36 13.69 22.90
N ALA A 387 -5.81 14.66 23.64
CA ALA A 387 -4.35 14.81 23.74
C ALA A 387 -3.66 13.54 24.25
N GLY A 388 -4.22 12.88 25.29
CA GLY A 388 -3.67 11.63 25.83
C GLY A 388 -3.69 10.49 24.82
N GLN A 389 -4.77 10.36 24.04
CA GLN A 389 -4.89 9.36 22.98
C GLN A 389 -3.90 9.58 21.84
N ASN A 390 -3.65 10.84 21.43
CA ASN A 390 -2.63 11.16 20.43
C ASN A 390 -1.23 10.76 20.91
N LEU A 391 -0.90 11.04 22.18
CA LEU A 391 0.37 10.63 22.78
C LEU A 391 0.50 9.11 22.89
N GLU A 392 -0.60 8.40 23.21
CA GLU A 392 -0.62 6.94 23.25
C GLU A 392 -0.36 6.31 21.87
N LEU A 393 -1.02 6.82 20.83
CA LEU A 393 -0.80 6.34 19.47
C LEU A 393 0.65 6.56 19.01
N LEU A 394 1.25 7.71 19.30
CA LEU A 394 2.67 7.94 18.98
C LEU A 394 3.59 6.97 19.74
N ARG A 395 3.32 6.74 21.03
CA ARG A 395 4.10 5.83 21.88
C ARG A 395 4.01 4.37 21.42
N ARG A 396 2.84 3.96 20.91
CA ARG A 396 2.52 2.56 20.56
C ARG A 396 2.31 2.36 19.06
N LEU A 397 2.86 3.24 18.23
CA LEU A 397 2.68 3.18 16.77
C LEU A 397 3.22 1.86 16.18
N ASP A 398 4.32 1.34 16.71
CA ASP A 398 4.91 0.08 16.26
C ASP A 398 4.01 -1.14 16.57
N GLU A 399 3.29 -1.10 17.69
CA GLU A 399 2.27 -2.11 18.00
C GLU A 399 1.08 -2.01 17.02
N LEU A 400 0.60 -0.79 16.76
CA LEU A 400 -0.49 -0.54 15.81
C LEU A 400 -0.13 -1.03 14.39
N ARG A 401 1.09 -0.76 13.93
CA ARG A 401 1.60 -1.18 12.62
C ARG A 401 1.71 -2.70 12.48
N ARG A 402 2.01 -3.39 13.58
CA ARG A 402 2.13 -4.86 13.62
C ARG A 402 0.80 -5.57 13.88
N TRP A 403 -0.31 -4.83 13.93
CA TRP A 403 -1.63 -5.43 14.09
C TRP A 403 -1.97 -6.33 12.89
N PRO A 404 -2.53 -7.54 13.11
CA PRO A 404 -2.89 -8.45 12.02
C PRO A 404 -3.78 -7.78 10.97
N GLY A 405 -3.39 -7.83 9.70
CA GLY A 405 -4.10 -7.21 8.60
C GLY A 405 -3.62 -5.80 8.24
N LEU A 406 -2.81 -5.16 9.09
CA LEU A 406 -2.08 -3.92 8.79
C LEU A 406 -0.59 -4.15 8.54
N ASP A 407 -0.09 -5.36 8.84
CA ASP A 407 1.28 -5.76 8.58
C ASP A 407 1.67 -5.57 7.10
N GLY A 408 2.89 -5.07 6.90
CA GLY A 408 3.45 -4.79 5.58
C GLY A 408 2.80 -3.61 4.84
N LEU A 409 1.82 -2.92 5.40
CA LEU A 409 1.34 -1.65 4.86
C LEU A 409 2.25 -0.50 5.31
N PRO A 410 2.51 0.49 4.44
CA PRO A 410 3.23 1.69 4.84
C PRO A 410 2.35 2.65 5.66
N TRP A 411 3.00 3.39 6.55
CA TRP A 411 2.34 4.31 7.49
C TRP A 411 2.70 5.76 7.22
N LEU A 412 1.67 6.60 7.12
CA LEU A 412 1.78 8.05 7.09
C LEU A 412 1.36 8.61 8.45
N VAL A 413 2.11 9.59 8.98
CA VAL A 413 1.75 10.26 10.25
C VAL A 413 1.81 11.78 10.11
N GLY A 414 0.67 12.43 10.29
CA GLY A 414 0.56 13.89 10.34
C GLY A 414 0.33 14.46 11.74
N ALA A 415 1.42 14.78 12.47
CA ALA A 415 1.35 15.38 13.81
C ALA A 415 1.73 16.88 13.86
N SER A 416 2.09 17.48 12.73
CA SER A 416 2.65 18.83 12.65
C SER A 416 1.67 19.92 13.08
N ARG A 417 2.14 20.80 13.98
CA ARG A 417 1.43 21.98 14.52
C ARG A 417 0.07 21.68 15.19
N LYS A 418 -0.23 20.43 15.50
CA LYS A 418 -1.52 20.01 16.09
C LYS A 418 -1.71 20.60 17.49
N ALA A 419 -2.96 20.85 17.88
CA ALA A 419 -3.31 21.51 19.15
C ALA A 419 -2.78 20.78 20.40
N PHE A 420 -2.70 19.45 20.39
CA PHE A 420 -2.15 18.69 21.52
C PHE A 420 -0.66 18.99 21.77
N VAL A 421 0.10 19.34 20.72
CA VAL A 421 1.51 19.73 20.85
C VAL A 421 1.61 21.03 21.63
N GLY A 422 0.79 22.04 21.27
CA GLY A 422 0.71 23.30 22.01
C GLY A 422 0.31 23.09 23.46
N LYS A 423 -0.71 22.27 23.73
CA LYS A 423 -1.15 21.95 25.09
C LYS A 423 -0.05 21.34 25.96
N VAL A 424 0.82 20.50 25.40
CA VAL A 424 1.90 19.83 26.14
C VAL A 424 3.12 20.74 26.32
N THR A 425 3.43 21.56 25.33
CA THR A 425 4.63 22.42 25.32
C THR A 425 4.41 23.81 25.91
N GLY A 426 3.16 24.26 26.03
CA GLY A 426 2.81 25.63 26.38
C GLY A 426 2.73 26.59 25.17
N GLU A 427 2.99 26.11 23.95
CA GLU A 427 3.00 26.94 22.74
C GLU A 427 1.58 27.15 22.18
N GLU A 428 1.01 28.34 22.40
CA GLU A 428 -0.34 28.68 21.96
C GLU A 428 -0.44 28.85 20.44
N ALA A 429 0.51 29.53 19.80
CA ALA A 429 0.48 29.76 18.36
C ALA A 429 0.89 28.50 17.57
N ALA A 430 0.16 28.18 16.51
CA ALA A 430 0.44 26.98 15.71
C ALA A 430 1.86 27.01 15.08
N GLY A 431 2.35 28.19 14.69
CA GLY A 431 3.68 28.38 14.10
C GLY A 431 4.84 28.17 15.08
N GLU A 432 4.61 28.28 16.38
CA GLU A 432 5.66 28.16 17.42
C GLU A 432 5.87 26.69 17.86
N ARG A 433 4.98 25.78 17.43
CA ARG A 433 4.99 24.35 17.80
C ARG A 433 6.03 23.52 17.05
N SER A 434 7.06 24.12 16.47
CA SER A 434 8.04 23.44 15.60
C SER A 434 8.88 22.40 16.36
N TRP A 435 9.40 22.73 17.56
CA TRP A 435 10.18 21.81 18.38
C TRP A 435 9.33 20.67 18.97
N GLY A 436 8.11 20.98 19.39
CA GLY A 436 7.14 19.96 19.77
C GLY A 436 6.81 19.02 18.59
N THR A 437 6.69 19.57 17.38
CA THR A 437 6.55 18.77 16.14
C THR A 437 7.78 17.92 15.86
N ALA A 438 8.99 18.43 16.08
CA ALA A 438 10.22 17.64 15.94
C ALA A 438 10.19 16.38 16.82
N ALA A 439 9.74 16.52 18.07
CA ALA A 439 9.60 15.39 18.98
C ALA A 439 8.57 14.36 18.50
N THR A 440 7.43 14.80 17.93
CA THR A 440 6.43 13.88 17.39
C THR A 440 6.88 13.19 16.10
N VAL A 441 7.64 13.88 15.25
CA VAL A 441 8.27 13.29 14.05
C VAL A 441 9.27 12.22 14.45
N ALA A 442 10.16 12.50 15.40
CA ALA A 442 11.13 11.51 15.89
C ALA A 442 10.43 10.27 16.46
N ALA A 443 9.38 10.46 17.26
CA ALA A 443 8.57 9.37 17.79
C ALA A 443 7.85 8.56 16.68
N ALA A 444 7.31 9.24 15.65
CA ALA A 444 6.69 8.57 14.52
C ALA A 444 7.69 7.72 13.72
N VAL A 445 8.90 8.24 13.47
CA VAL A 445 9.99 7.51 12.79
C VAL A 445 10.41 6.29 13.61
N GLN A 446 10.58 6.44 14.93
CA GLN A 446 10.85 5.34 15.86
C GLN A 446 9.75 4.28 15.81
N GLY A 447 8.48 4.70 15.77
CA GLY A 447 7.32 3.84 15.66
C GLY A 447 7.17 3.15 14.29
N GLY A 448 8.01 3.51 13.32
CA GLY A 448 8.08 2.89 12.01
C GLY A 448 7.32 3.61 10.89
N ALA A 449 6.90 4.87 11.07
CA ALA A 449 6.22 5.66 10.04
C ALA A 449 7.11 5.86 8.79
N ASP A 450 6.58 5.56 7.62
CA ASP A 450 7.30 5.67 6.35
C ASP A 450 7.20 7.06 5.72
N VAL A 451 6.12 7.78 6.05
CA VAL A 451 5.88 9.16 5.62
C VAL A 451 5.53 10.01 6.84
N VAL A 452 6.14 11.19 6.95
CA VAL A 452 5.72 12.22 7.92
C VAL A 452 5.18 13.45 7.19
N ARG A 453 3.97 13.87 7.57
CA ARG A 453 3.27 15.01 6.97
C ARG A 453 3.47 16.28 7.80
N VAL A 454 4.12 17.28 7.23
CA VAL A 454 4.69 18.42 7.96
C VAL A 454 4.53 19.76 7.24
N HIS A 455 4.44 20.85 8.01
CA HIS A 455 4.46 22.21 7.47
C HIS A 455 5.89 22.69 7.21
N ASP A 456 6.81 22.45 8.16
CA ASP A 456 8.19 22.93 8.14
C ASP A 456 9.12 21.86 7.55
N ALA A 457 9.04 21.66 6.23
CA ALA A 457 9.67 20.54 5.53
C ALA A 457 11.19 20.48 5.73
N ARG A 458 11.89 21.63 5.65
CA ARG A 458 13.35 21.72 5.77
C ARG A 458 13.86 21.29 7.14
N GLU A 459 13.20 21.74 8.19
CA GLU A 459 13.53 21.43 9.57
C GLU A 459 13.20 19.97 9.87
N MET A 460 12.01 19.52 9.49
CA MET A 460 11.55 18.16 9.79
C MET A 460 12.29 17.10 8.96
N ALA A 461 12.78 17.43 7.76
CA ALA A 461 13.68 16.56 7.01
C ALA A 461 14.96 16.25 7.79
N LYS A 462 15.57 17.25 8.46
CA LYS A 462 16.75 17.04 9.31
C LYS A 462 16.44 16.14 10.51
N VAL A 463 15.29 16.33 11.14
CA VAL A 463 14.82 15.49 12.25
C VAL A 463 14.59 14.06 11.79
N ALA A 464 13.97 13.86 10.62
CA ALA A 464 13.72 12.55 10.05
C ALA A 464 15.04 11.85 9.69
N VAL A 465 15.99 12.54 9.06
CA VAL A 465 17.33 11.99 8.75
C VAL A 465 18.06 11.54 10.02
N MET A 466 18.09 12.37 11.06
CA MET A 466 18.73 12.00 12.32
C MET A 466 17.99 10.83 13.00
N SER A 467 16.66 10.81 12.92
CA SER A 467 15.85 9.74 13.50
C SER A 467 16.02 8.42 12.75
N ASP A 468 16.11 8.45 11.41
CA ASP A 468 16.47 7.30 10.59
C ASP A 468 17.87 6.79 10.99
N ALA A 469 18.85 7.67 11.19
CA ALA A 469 20.19 7.25 11.63
C ALA A 469 20.21 6.54 13.01
N ILE A 470 19.27 6.86 13.90
CA ILE A 470 19.13 6.21 15.21
C ILE A 470 18.41 4.85 15.08
N TRP A 471 17.32 4.80 14.31
CA TRP A 471 16.36 3.69 14.35
C TRP A 471 16.42 2.76 13.13
N ARG A 472 17.06 3.18 12.03
CA ARG A 472 17.08 2.50 10.73
C ARG A 472 18.52 2.33 10.27
N GLY A 473 19.09 1.19 10.61
CA GLY A 473 20.43 0.80 10.19
C GLY A 473 20.51 -0.70 9.98
N ARG A 474 21.30 -1.13 9.00
CA ARG A 474 21.72 -2.53 8.92
C ARG A 474 22.60 -2.80 10.13
N SER A 475 22.28 -3.81 10.93
CA SER A 475 23.12 -4.24 12.04
C SER A 475 24.54 -4.50 11.51
N GLY A 476 25.52 -3.64 11.84
CA GLY A 476 26.92 -3.83 11.44
C GLY A 476 27.59 -2.71 10.64
N SER A 477 26.92 -1.62 10.26
CA SER A 477 27.62 -0.45 9.67
C SER A 477 27.95 0.60 10.74
N ARG A 478 29.13 0.46 11.36
CA ARG A 478 29.90 1.58 11.93
C ARG A 478 31.28 1.58 11.32
#